data_AF-A0A1V6HRE4-F1
#
_entry.id   AF-A0A1V6HRE4-F1
#
_cell.length_a   1.000
_cell.length_b   1.000
_cell.length_c   1.000
_cell.angle_alpha   90.00
_cell.angle_beta   90.00
_cell.angle_gamma   90.00
#
_symmetry.space_group_name_H-M   'P 1'
#
loop_
_entity.id
_entity.type
_entity.pdbx_description
1 polymer ?
#
loop_
_entity_poly.entity_id
_entity_poly.type
_entity_poly.pdbx_seq_one_letter_code
_entity_poly.pdbx_strand_id
1 'polypeptide(L)'
;MKLENLNIDANHLPVLETFYSLQGEGLHTGLASFFIRLGGCDLSCWFCDSKETWNPDINNLTTPFELLEKAMIYDTKHIVLTGGEPILYPLDQLINLFHAHDYYIHLETAATAQWINNIDWICVSPKNHSYINDEWLKNANELKVIISDLEDLVFAEECSKSVSDECYLFLQPEWSKSKKILPEIIKYIFNNSKWRLSIQTHKYLNLR
;
A
#
# COMPACT_ATOMS: atom_id res chain seq x y z
N MET A 1 -17.83 7.91 4.97
CA MET A 1 -17.37 8.74 6.10
C MET A 1 -17.29 10.17 5.60
N LYS A 2 -17.99 11.14 6.20
CA LYS A 2 -17.96 12.52 5.69
C LYS A 2 -16.68 13.21 6.16
N LEU A 3 -15.68 13.26 5.28
CA LEU A 3 -14.45 14.03 5.44
C LEU A 3 -14.72 15.51 5.77
N GLU A 4 -15.93 16.02 5.46
CA GLU A 4 -16.41 17.39 5.67
C GLU A 4 -16.27 17.94 7.11
N ASN A 5 -16.16 17.08 8.14
CA ASN A 5 -16.07 17.51 9.54
C ASN A 5 -14.64 17.54 10.12
N LEU A 6 -13.67 17.02 9.39
CA LEU A 6 -12.26 17.08 9.73
C LEU A 6 -11.68 18.12 8.76
N ASN A 7 -10.90 19.10 9.22
CA ASN A 7 -10.29 20.13 8.34
C ASN A 7 -9.17 19.52 7.45
N ILE A 8 -9.46 18.38 6.81
CA ILE A 8 -8.59 17.62 5.94
C ILE A 8 -8.70 18.23 4.55
N ASP A 9 -7.58 18.70 4.05
CA ASP A 9 -7.42 19.25 2.71
C ASP A 9 -6.02 18.92 2.19
N ALA A 10 -5.66 19.44 1.01
CA ALA A 10 -4.34 19.20 0.42
C ALA A 10 -3.17 19.69 1.31
N ASN A 11 -3.43 20.58 2.26
CA ASN A 11 -2.44 21.12 3.20
C ASN A 11 -2.43 20.38 4.54
N HIS A 12 -3.44 19.56 4.86
CA HIS A 12 -3.61 18.94 6.17
C HIS A 12 -4.04 17.48 6.04
N LEU A 13 -3.07 16.58 6.17
CA LEU A 13 -3.29 15.14 6.04
C LEU A 13 -3.42 14.47 7.43
N PRO A 14 -4.32 13.49 7.59
CA PRO A 14 -4.46 12.73 8.82
C PRO A 14 -3.36 11.68 8.89
N VAL A 15 -2.16 12.08 9.34
CA VAL A 15 -1.01 11.18 9.43
C VAL A 15 -1.07 10.42 10.74
N LEU A 16 -1.21 9.10 10.69
CA LEU A 16 -1.17 8.25 11.88
C LEU A 16 0.25 8.17 12.43
N GLU A 17 1.21 7.91 11.54
CA GLU A 17 2.62 7.79 11.91
C GLU A 17 3.55 7.95 10.71
N THR A 18 4.80 8.27 11.01
CA THR A 18 5.91 8.26 10.07
C THR A 18 7.08 7.52 10.67
N PHE A 19 7.80 6.72 9.89
CA PHE A 19 8.97 5.98 10.36
C PHE A 19 9.93 5.62 9.22
N TYR A 20 11.19 5.40 9.56
CA TYR A 20 12.22 4.94 8.63
C TYR A 20 12.49 3.45 8.85
N SER A 21 12.38 2.64 7.81
CA SER A 21 12.52 1.18 7.88
C SER A 21 12.92 0.62 6.50
N LEU A 22 12.88 -0.71 6.34
CA LEU A 22 12.98 -1.37 5.05
C LEU A 22 11.57 -1.67 4.51
N GLN A 23 11.32 -1.43 3.21
CA GLN A 23 10.15 -1.99 2.56
C GLN A 23 10.20 -3.51 2.72
N GLY A 24 9.17 -4.06 3.33
CA GLY A 24 9.15 -5.45 3.75
C GLY A 24 8.40 -6.37 2.80
N GLU A 25 7.76 -5.82 1.77
CA GLU A 25 6.85 -6.52 0.86
C GLU A 25 7.11 -6.16 -0.61
N GLY A 26 6.64 -7.02 -1.51
CA GLY A 26 6.65 -6.74 -2.95
C GLY A 26 8.03 -6.68 -3.59
N LEU A 27 8.11 -6.03 -4.75
CA LEU A 27 9.35 -5.95 -5.54
C LEU A 27 10.47 -5.22 -4.80
N HIS A 28 10.12 -4.19 -4.04
CA HIS A 28 11.07 -3.33 -3.32
C HIS A 28 11.46 -3.87 -1.93
N THR A 29 11.19 -5.15 -1.64
CA THR A 29 11.59 -5.79 -0.38
C THR A 29 13.08 -5.58 -0.09
N GLY A 30 13.42 -5.03 1.08
CA GLY A 30 14.78 -4.72 1.53
C GLY A 30 15.25 -3.29 1.25
N LEU A 31 14.47 -2.47 0.53
CA LEU A 31 14.84 -1.09 0.22
C LEU A 31 14.58 -0.15 1.40
N ALA A 32 15.60 0.61 1.83
CA ALA A 32 15.46 1.60 2.89
C ALA A 32 14.50 2.72 2.48
N SER A 33 13.45 2.92 3.26
CA SER A 33 12.30 3.73 2.89
C SER A 33 11.77 4.55 4.07
N PHE A 34 11.33 5.77 3.80
CA PHE A 34 10.58 6.56 4.76
C PHE A 34 9.08 6.34 4.52
N PHE A 35 8.41 5.83 5.54
CA PHE A 35 6.98 5.51 5.49
C PHE A 35 6.16 6.69 6.00
N ILE A 36 5.10 7.00 5.26
CA ILE A 36 4.04 7.91 5.67
C ILE A 36 2.76 7.09 5.71
N ARG A 37 2.27 6.80 6.93
CA ARG A 37 1.04 6.04 7.15
C ARG A 37 -0.09 7.00 7.49
N LEU A 38 -1.05 7.16 6.59
CA LEU A 38 -2.24 7.96 6.84
C LEU A 38 -3.25 7.17 7.69
N GLY A 39 -4.19 7.87 8.32
CA GLY A 39 -5.39 7.29 8.93
C GLY A 39 -6.60 7.43 8.03
N GLY A 40 -7.69 6.77 8.38
CA GLY A 40 -8.89 6.61 7.56
C GLY A 40 -8.77 5.49 6.54
N CYS A 41 -9.75 4.59 6.55
CA CYS A 41 -9.92 3.55 5.53
C CYS A 41 -11.42 3.41 5.25
N ASP A 42 -11.79 3.28 3.98
CA ASP A 42 -13.17 2.99 3.57
C ASP A 42 -13.48 1.48 3.59
N LEU A 43 -12.48 0.66 3.91
CA LEU A 43 -12.60 -0.77 4.13
C LEU A 43 -12.50 -1.13 5.61
N SER A 44 -12.94 -2.33 5.94
CA SER A 44 -12.82 -2.90 7.29
C SER A 44 -12.45 -4.38 7.21
N CYS A 45 -11.35 -4.67 6.52
CA CYS A 45 -10.90 -6.03 6.25
C CYS A 45 -10.69 -6.79 7.56
N TRP A 46 -11.30 -7.97 7.69
CA TRP A 46 -11.24 -8.77 8.92
C TRP A 46 -9.80 -9.17 9.29
N PHE A 47 -8.94 -9.33 8.27
CA PHE A 47 -7.52 -9.67 8.36
C PHE A 47 -6.56 -8.47 8.39
N CYS A 48 -7.06 -7.24 8.51
CA CYS A 48 -6.19 -6.06 8.54
C CYS A 48 -5.25 -6.11 9.77
N ASP A 49 -3.94 -6.01 9.51
CA ASP A 49 -2.90 -5.98 10.55
C ASP A 49 -2.73 -4.58 11.17
N SER A 50 -3.33 -3.54 10.59
CA SER A 50 -3.20 -2.14 11.00
C SER A 50 -4.56 -1.47 11.23
N LYS A 51 -5.44 -2.10 12.05
CA LYS A 51 -6.81 -1.62 12.31
C LYS A 51 -6.87 -0.22 12.93
N GLU A 52 -5.82 0.18 13.62
CA GLU A 52 -5.63 1.53 14.15
C GLU A 52 -5.67 2.62 13.05
N THR A 53 -5.39 2.26 11.79
CA THR A 53 -5.46 3.19 10.66
C THR A 53 -6.88 3.46 10.18
N TRP A 54 -7.91 2.73 10.62
CA TRP A 54 -9.26 2.89 10.07
C TRP A 54 -9.92 4.22 10.43
N ASN A 55 -9.53 4.83 11.55
CA ASN A 55 -10.09 6.09 12.01
C ASN A 55 -9.28 7.27 11.44
N PRO A 56 -9.87 8.20 10.67
CA PRO A 56 -9.20 9.42 10.22
C PRO A 56 -9.11 10.48 11.32
N ASP A 57 -9.87 10.34 12.41
CA ASP A 57 -9.94 11.29 13.53
C ASP A 57 -8.69 11.15 14.39
N ILE A 58 -7.58 11.54 13.77
CA ILE A 58 -6.28 11.69 14.39
C ILE A 58 -6.21 13.14 14.80
N ASN A 59 -6.06 13.39 16.10
CA ASN A 59 -6.00 14.73 16.70
C ASN A 59 -4.86 15.63 16.17
N ASN A 60 -4.07 15.18 15.19
CA ASN A 60 -2.88 15.83 14.70
C ASN A 60 -2.80 15.75 13.17
N LEU A 61 -3.42 16.73 12.50
CA LEU A 61 -3.23 16.93 11.06
C LEU A 61 -1.80 17.42 10.81
N THR A 62 -1.15 16.88 9.78
CA THR A 62 0.24 17.20 9.43
C THR A 62 0.28 17.75 8.01
N THR A 63 1.12 18.75 7.79
CA THR A 63 1.30 19.38 6.48
C THR A 63 2.31 18.61 5.62
N PRO A 64 2.23 18.71 4.27
CA PRO A 64 3.26 18.17 3.38
C PRO A 64 4.69 18.64 3.70
N PHE A 65 4.86 19.90 4.13
CA PHE A 65 6.16 20.45 4.47
C PHE A 65 6.76 19.79 5.70
N GLU A 66 5.97 19.60 6.77
CA GLU A 66 6.41 18.89 7.97
C GLU A 66 6.79 17.43 7.67
N LEU A 67 6.09 16.77 6.73
CA LEU A 67 6.43 15.42 6.28
C LEU A 67 7.76 15.39 5.52
N LEU A 68 8.01 16.37 4.65
CA LEU A 68 9.28 16.52 3.96
C LEU A 68 10.42 16.75 4.95
N GLU A 69 10.27 17.66 5.90
CA GLU A 69 11.30 17.93 6.93
C GLU A 69 11.66 16.66 7.72
N LYS A 70 10.66 15.84 8.08
CA LYS A 70 10.90 14.55 8.75
C LYS A 70 11.64 13.56 7.85
N ALA A 71 11.32 13.51 6.56
CA ALA A 71 11.95 12.60 5.61
C ALA A 71 13.40 12.98 5.31
N MET A 72 13.73 14.28 5.27
CA MET A 72 15.07 14.80 4.96
C MET A 72 16.15 14.44 5.99
N ILE A 73 15.77 13.94 7.16
CA ILE A 73 16.69 13.50 8.22
C ILE A 73 17.38 12.17 7.83
N TYR A 74 16.77 11.38 6.95
CA TYR A 74 17.22 10.03 6.61
C TYR A 74 17.92 9.98 5.25
N ASP A 75 18.91 9.10 5.12
CA ASP A 75 19.61 8.83 3.86
C ASP A 75 18.79 7.89 2.97
N THR A 76 17.64 8.37 2.51
CA THR A 76 16.81 7.71 1.49
C THR A 76 16.09 8.74 0.65
N LYS A 77 15.84 8.38 -0.60
CA LYS A 77 14.94 9.09 -1.50
C LYS A 77 13.65 8.32 -1.77
N HIS A 78 13.44 7.18 -1.13
CA HIS A 78 12.25 6.36 -1.36
C HIS A 78 11.21 6.60 -0.26
N ILE A 79 10.04 7.10 -0.66
CA ILE A 79 8.87 7.30 0.22
C ILE A 79 7.87 6.20 -0.05
N VAL A 80 7.41 5.51 1.00
CA VAL A 80 6.26 4.62 0.92
C VAL A 80 5.05 5.31 1.55
N LEU A 81 4.09 5.67 0.70
CA LEU A 81 2.81 6.23 1.11
C LEU A 81 1.78 5.10 1.28
N THR A 82 1.22 4.97 2.47
CA THR A 82 0.35 3.85 2.86
C THR A 82 -0.66 4.26 3.94
N GLY A 83 -1.48 3.31 4.41
CA GLY A 83 -2.39 3.44 5.56
C GLY A 83 -3.57 4.42 5.36
N GLY A 84 -4.65 4.29 6.12
CA GLY A 84 -5.51 3.14 5.92
C GLY A 84 -5.67 2.97 4.42
N GLU A 85 -6.50 3.79 3.79
CA GLU A 85 -6.49 3.97 2.33
C GLU A 85 -6.00 5.38 1.94
N PRO A 86 -4.74 5.54 1.48
CA PRO A 86 -4.14 6.85 1.28
C PRO A 86 -4.83 7.68 0.18
N ILE A 87 -5.39 7.04 -0.85
CA ILE A 87 -6.02 7.73 -1.99
C ILE A 87 -7.42 8.28 -1.68
N LEU A 88 -7.88 8.20 -0.43
CA LEU A 88 -9.07 8.91 0.03
C LEU A 88 -8.83 10.42 0.21
N TYR A 89 -7.57 10.86 0.13
CA TYR A 89 -7.16 12.23 0.40
C TYR A 89 -6.56 12.91 -0.84
N PRO A 90 -6.60 14.25 -0.93
CA PRO A 90 -5.93 15.00 -1.99
C PRO A 90 -4.40 15.01 -1.77
N LEU A 91 -3.68 14.17 -2.51
CA LEU A 91 -2.24 13.94 -2.34
C LEU A 91 -1.35 14.77 -3.26
N ASP A 92 -1.91 15.52 -4.22
CA ASP A 92 -1.14 16.21 -5.27
C ASP A 92 -0.03 17.12 -4.72
N GLN A 93 -0.35 17.88 -3.67
CA GLN A 93 0.61 18.80 -3.05
C GLN A 93 1.77 18.05 -2.37
N LEU A 94 1.47 16.92 -1.71
CA LEU A 94 2.48 16.07 -1.08
C LEU A 94 3.41 15.48 -2.13
N ILE A 95 2.83 14.87 -3.16
CA ILE A 95 3.56 14.21 -4.25
C ILE A 95 4.47 15.21 -4.96
N ASN A 96 3.92 16.34 -5.41
CA ASN A 96 4.70 17.38 -6.11
C ASN A 96 5.83 17.94 -5.24
N LEU A 97 5.61 18.11 -3.93
CA LEU A 97 6.62 18.60 -3.01
C LEU A 97 7.79 17.61 -2.86
N PHE A 98 7.50 16.32 -2.71
CA PHE A 98 8.52 15.28 -2.63
C PHE A 98 9.31 15.15 -3.95
N HIS A 99 8.61 15.17 -5.09
CA HIS A 99 9.24 15.16 -6.41
C HIS A 99 10.18 16.36 -6.62
N ALA A 100 9.79 17.55 -6.16
CA ALA A 100 10.65 18.74 -6.22
C ALA A 100 11.94 18.61 -5.39
N HIS A 101 12.04 17.60 -4.53
CA HIS A 101 13.22 17.28 -3.71
C HIS A 101 13.83 15.91 -4.06
N ASP A 102 13.59 15.44 -5.29
CA ASP A 102 14.14 14.20 -5.87
C ASP A 102 13.76 12.91 -5.11
N TYR A 103 12.62 12.92 -4.42
CA TYR A 103 12.07 11.70 -3.82
C TYR A 103 11.27 10.90 -4.84
N TYR A 104 11.31 9.58 -4.68
CA TYR A 104 10.56 8.57 -5.41
C TYR A 104 9.36 8.13 -4.56
N ILE A 105 8.15 8.22 -5.11
CA ILE A 105 6.90 7.90 -4.43
C ILE A 105 6.42 6.50 -4.79
N HIS A 106 6.39 5.63 -3.78
CA HIS A 106 5.78 4.31 -3.82
C HIS A 106 4.44 4.34 -3.06
N LEU A 107 3.34 4.08 -3.76
CA LEU A 107 2.00 3.98 -3.18
C LEU A 107 1.61 2.52 -2.91
N GLU A 108 1.08 2.26 -1.72
CA GLU A 108 0.37 1.02 -1.37
C GLU A 108 -1.13 1.34 -1.22
N THR A 109 -1.99 0.75 -2.04
CA THR A 109 -3.44 1.07 -2.09
C THR A 109 -4.33 -0.16 -2.32
N ALA A 110 -5.56 -0.15 -1.81
CA ALA A 110 -6.59 -1.11 -2.19
C ALA A 110 -7.40 -0.70 -3.43
N ALA A 111 -7.07 0.44 -4.06
CA ALA A 111 -7.65 0.97 -5.29
C ALA A 111 -9.17 1.26 -5.20
N THR A 112 -9.64 1.74 -4.06
CA THR A 112 -11.07 1.98 -3.80
C THR A 112 -11.57 3.38 -4.17
N ALA A 113 -10.66 4.29 -4.53
CA ALA A 113 -10.98 5.68 -4.85
C ALA A 113 -10.59 6.08 -6.28
N GLN A 114 -10.80 7.36 -6.61
CA GLN A 114 -10.48 7.92 -7.93
C GLN A 114 -8.97 7.89 -8.19
N TRP A 115 -8.62 7.84 -9.48
CA TRP A 115 -7.24 7.85 -9.95
C TRP A 115 -6.54 9.17 -9.62
N ILE A 116 -5.25 9.09 -9.24
CA ILE A 116 -4.36 10.24 -9.10
C ILE A 116 -3.08 10.00 -9.90
N ASN A 117 -2.51 11.08 -10.44
CA ASN A 117 -1.34 11.02 -11.31
C ASN A 117 -0.03 11.18 -10.53
N ASN A 118 1.10 11.09 -11.23
CA ASN A 118 2.44 11.39 -10.72
C ASN A 118 2.90 10.49 -9.57
N ILE A 119 2.58 9.20 -9.62
CA ILE A 119 3.15 8.21 -8.70
C ILE A 119 4.17 7.39 -9.46
N ASP A 120 5.35 7.20 -8.86
CA ASP A 120 6.47 6.50 -9.51
C ASP A 120 6.32 4.97 -9.43
N TRP A 121 5.76 4.47 -8.33
CA TRP A 121 5.44 3.04 -8.16
C TRP A 121 4.09 2.81 -7.48
N ILE A 122 3.23 2.05 -8.14
CA ILE A 122 1.88 1.74 -7.67
C ILE A 122 1.81 0.25 -7.36
N CYS A 123 1.68 -0.06 -6.06
CA CYS A 123 1.33 -1.37 -5.56
C CYS A 123 -0.17 -1.42 -5.23
N VAL A 124 -0.93 -2.14 -6.06
CA VAL A 124 -2.35 -2.39 -5.82
C VAL A 124 -2.50 -3.71 -5.07
N SER A 125 -3.10 -3.65 -3.88
CA SER A 125 -3.50 -4.81 -3.10
C SER A 125 -5.02 -4.83 -2.98
N PRO A 126 -5.74 -5.38 -3.97
CA PRO A 126 -7.19 -5.34 -3.98
C PRO A 126 -7.75 -6.25 -2.87
N LYS A 127 -8.97 -5.97 -2.44
CA LYS A 127 -9.66 -6.73 -1.39
C LYS A 127 -10.90 -7.38 -1.99
N ASN A 128 -11.05 -8.67 -1.76
CA ASN A 128 -12.20 -9.40 -2.30
C ASN A 128 -13.50 -8.79 -1.74
N HIS A 129 -14.53 -8.71 -2.58
CA HIS A 129 -15.83 -8.07 -2.29
C HIS A 129 -15.79 -6.55 -2.00
N SER A 130 -14.70 -5.84 -2.29
CA SER A 130 -14.69 -4.37 -2.32
C SER A 130 -14.89 -3.84 -3.73
N TYR A 131 -15.29 -2.57 -3.83
CA TYR A 131 -15.11 -1.83 -5.07
C TYR A 131 -13.61 -1.72 -5.38
N ILE A 132 -13.25 -1.87 -6.65
CA ILE A 132 -11.90 -1.71 -7.17
C ILE A 132 -12.03 -0.87 -8.43
N ASN A 133 -11.32 0.25 -8.48
CA ASN A 133 -11.29 1.08 -9.67
C ASN A 133 -10.26 0.51 -10.67
N ASP A 134 -10.75 0.09 -11.83
CA ASP A 134 -9.97 -0.54 -12.90
C ASP A 134 -8.81 0.32 -13.41
N GLU A 135 -8.90 1.65 -13.30
CA GLU A 135 -7.82 2.55 -13.71
C GLU A 135 -6.55 2.32 -12.90
N TRP A 136 -6.69 2.00 -11.62
CA TRP A 136 -5.55 1.63 -10.77
C TRP A 136 -4.93 0.31 -11.18
N LEU A 137 -5.74 -0.71 -11.48
CA LEU A 137 -5.22 -2.02 -11.93
C LEU A 137 -4.45 -1.88 -13.25
N LYS A 138 -5.00 -1.14 -14.23
CA LYS A 138 -4.36 -0.94 -15.54
C LYS A 138 -2.99 -0.27 -15.45
N ASN A 139 -2.81 0.61 -14.47
CA ASN A 139 -1.58 1.38 -14.26
C ASN A 139 -0.71 0.84 -13.11
N ALA A 140 -1.09 -0.29 -12.49
CA ALA A 140 -0.34 -0.88 -11.40
C ALA A 140 1.03 -1.37 -11.89
N ASN A 141 2.10 -0.99 -11.21
CA ASN A 141 3.41 -1.60 -11.41
C ASN A 141 3.48 -2.97 -10.71
N GLU A 142 2.74 -3.11 -9.63
CA GLU A 142 2.67 -4.32 -8.82
C GLU A 142 1.22 -4.64 -8.43
N LEU A 143 0.79 -5.88 -8.67
CA LEU A 143 -0.44 -6.45 -8.12
C LEU A 143 -0.08 -7.42 -7.00
N LYS A 144 -0.42 -7.09 -5.75
CA LYS A 144 -0.09 -7.88 -4.56
C LYS A 144 -1.35 -8.36 -3.84
N VAL A 145 -1.74 -9.61 -4.08
CA VAL A 145 -2.99 -10.17 -3.54
C VAL A 145 -2.72 -10.93 -2.25
N ILE A 146 -3.46 -10.59 -1.19
CA ILE A 146 -3.40 -11.31 0.09
C ILE A 146 -4.19 -12.61 -0.03
N ILE A 147 -3.56 -13.73 0.32
CA ILE A 147 -4.13 -15.07 0.25
C ILE A 147 -4.32 -15.58 1.67
N SER A 148 -5.58 -15.65 2.09
CA SER A 148 -6.02 -16.14 3.40
C SER A 148 -6.61 -17.55 3.33
N ASP A 149 -7.09 -17.94 2.16
CA ASP A 149 -7.50 -19.29 1.79
C ASP A 149 -7.32 -19.53 0.27
N LEU A 150 -7.76 -20.69 -0.22
CA LEU A 150 -7.55 -21.07 -1.63
C LEU A 150 -8.50 -20.36 -2.59
N GLU A 151 -9.64 -19.83 -2.12
CA GLU A 151 -10.59 -19.11 -2.96
C GLU A 151 -10.01 -17.75 -3.38
N ASP A 152 -9.17 -17.15 -2.52
CA ASP A 152 -8.43 -15.93 -2.82
C ASP A 152 -7.50 -16.06 -4.06
N LEU A 153 -7.06 -17.27 -4.41
CA LEU A 153 -6.29 -17.51 -5.64
C LEU A 153 -7.12 -17.28 -6.90
N VAL A 154 -8.42 -17.59 -6.86
CA VAL A 154 -9.33 -17.33 -7.99
C VAL A 154 -9.48 -15.82 -8.16
N PHE A 155 -9.67 -15.10 -7.05
CA PHE A 155 -9.72 -13.65 -7.07
C PHE A 155 -8.41 -13.03 -7.61
N ALA A 156 -7.26 -13.56 -7.20
CA ALA A 156 -5.96 -13.11 -7.71
C ALA A 156 -5.85 -13.26 -9.23
N GLU A 157 -6.29 -14.39 -9.77
CA GLU A 157 -6.33 -14.63 -11.21
C GLU A 157 -7.25 -13.66 -11.94
N GLU A 158 -8.44 -13.37 -11.40
CA GLU A 158 -9.36 -12.39 -11.99
C GLU A 158 -8.76 -10.99 -12.02
N CYS A 159 -8.17 -10.52 -10.91
CA CYS A 159 -7.48 -9.22 -10.88
C CYS A 159 -6.32 -9.16 -11.87
N SER A 160 -5.57 -10.26 -12.04
CA SER A 160 -4.42 -10.30 -12.96
C SER A 160 -4.79 -10.09 -14.43
N LYS A 161 -6.07 -10.24 -14.82
CA LYS A 161 -6.54 -9.98 -16.18
C LYS A 161 -6.70 -8.49 -16.50
N SER A 162 -6.74 -7.65 -15.46
CA SER A 162 -6.99 -6.21 -15.58
C SER A 162 -5.73 -5.36 -15.48
N VAL A 163 -4.57 -5.97 -15.22
CA VAL A 163 -3.27 -5.29 -15.14
C VAL A 163 -2.50 -5.39 -16.46
N SER A 164 -1.45 -4.59 -16.61
CA SER A 164 -0.58 -4.64 -17.79
C SER A 164 0.35 -5.88 -17.77
N ASP A 165 0.90 -6.24 -18.93
CA ASP A 165 1.86 -7.35 -19.05
C ASP A 165 3.20 -7.07 -18.32
N GLU A 166 3.49 -5.80 -18.04
CA GLU A 166 4.68 -5.37 -17.29
C GLU A 166 4.46 -5.38 -15.77
N CYS A 167 3.21 -5.55 -15.32
CA CYS A 167 2.85 -5.57 -13.92
C CYS A 167 3.41 -6.82 -13.22
N TYR A 168 4.11 -6.63 -12.11
CA TYR A 168 4.59 -7.73 -11.29
C TYR A 168 3.45 -8.32 -10.46
N LEU A 169 3.27 -9.64 -10.56
CA LEU A 169 2.20 -10.35 -9.88
C LEU A 169 2.72 -11.05 -8.62
N PHE A 170 2.21 -10.67 -7.45
CA PHE A 170 2.59 -11.25 -6.17
C PHE A 170 1.40 -11.86 -5.43
N LEU A 171 1.65 -13.04 -4.87
CA LEU A 171 0.80 -13.67 -3.87
C LEU A 171 1.46 -13.50 -2.50
N GLN A 172 0.73 -12.93 -1.55
CA GLN A 172 1.20 -12.69 -0.21
C GLN A 172 0.37 -13.50 0.78
N PRO A 173 0.96 -14.38 1.61
CA PRO A 173 0.20 -15.07 2.64
C PRO A 173 -0.35 -14.06 3.63
N GLU A 174 -1.62 -14.21 4.00
CA GLU A 174 -2.13 -13.55 5.20
C GLU A 174 -1.33 -14.03 6.42
N TRP A 175 -0.89 -13.08 7.24
CA TRP A 175 0.14 -13.33 8.25
C TRP A 175 -0.27 -14.37 9.29
N SER A 176 -1.45 -14.23 9.89
CA SER A 176 -1.92 -15.08 10.97
C SER A 176 -2.16 -16.52 10.51
N LYS A 177 -2.45 -16.72 9.23
CA LYS A 177 -2.60 -18.03 8.57
C LYS A 177 -1.37 -18.48 7.80
N SER A 178 -0.26 -17.73 7.82
CA SER A 178 0.91 -17.95 6.97
C SER A 178 1.43 -19.39 7.01
N LYS A 179 1.53 -20.00 8.21
CA LYS A 179 1.96 -21.40 8.38
C LYS A 179 1.11 -22.41 7.61
N LYS A 180 -0.19 -22.13 7.45
CA LYS A 180 -1.15 -22.99 6.74
C LYS A 180 -1.14 -22.70 5.24
N ILE A 181 -1.16 -21.42 4.85
CA ILE A 181 -1.42 -21.02 3.46
C ILE A 181 -0.16 -20.94 2.60
N LEU A 182 1.01 -20.63 3.20
CA LEU A 182 2.27 -20.49 2.48
C LEU A 182 2.67 -21.73 1.66
N PRO A 183 2.55 -22.98 2.17
CA PRO A 183 2.84 -24.17 1.36
C PRO A 183 1.96 -24.28 0.11
N GLU A 184 0.69 -23.89 0.22
CA GLU A 184 -0.25 -23.92 -0.91
C GLU A 184 0.07 -22.83 -1.95
N ILE A 185 0.44 -21.63 -1.50
CA ILE A 185 0.91 -20.55 -2.39
C ILE A 185 2.17 -21.00 -3.16
N ILE A 186 3.14 -21.59 -2.47
CA ILE A 186 4.38 -22.09 -3.10
C ILE A 186 4.04 -23.15 -4.15
N LYS A 187 3.19 -24.12 -3.80
CA LYS A 187 2.73 -25.16 -4.73
C LYS A 187 2.00 -24.55 -5.94
N TYR A 188 1.20 -23.51 -5.74
CA TYR A 188 0.50 -22.82 -6.81
C TYR A 188 1.48 -22.11 -7.74
N ILE A 189 2.44 -21.36 -7.21
CA ILE A 189 3.47 -20.65 -7.98
C ILE A 189 4.32 -21.61 -8.81
N PHE A 190 4.69 -22.77 -8.27
CA PHE A 190 5.43 -23.80 -9.02
C PHE A 190 4.70 -24.27 -10.28
N ASN A 191 3.36 -24.15 -10.33
CA ASN A 191 2.55 -24.46 -11.51
C ASN A 191 2.11 -23.22 -12.30
N ASN A 192 2.36 -22.01 -11.79
CA ASN A 192 1.93 -20.74 -12.37
C ASN A 192 3.03 -19.68 -12.21
N SER A 193 4.10 -19.81 -13.00
CA SER A 193 5.34 -19.03 -12.84
C SER A 193 5.22 -17.53 -13.13
N LYS A 194 4.06 -17.05 -13.59
CA LYS A 194 3.78 -15.60 -13.68
C LYS A 194 3.71 -14.95 -12.29
N TRP A 195 3.32 -15.72 -11.27
CA TRP A 195 3.23 -15.27 -9.89
C TRP A 195 4.56 -15.38 -9.16
N ARG A 196 4.79 -14.45 -8.25
CA ARG A 196 5.90 -14.42 -7.31
C ARG A 196 5.38 -14.44 -5.88
N LEU A 197 6.21 -14.90 -4.95
CA LEU A 197 5.87 -14.87 -3.53
C LEU A 197 6.31 -13.53 -2.95
N SER A 198 5.39 -12.80 -2.30
CA SER A 198 5.72 -11.68 -1.43
C SER A 198 5.63 -12.14 0.03
N ILE A 199 6.75 -12.09 0.75
CA ILE A 199 6.79 -12.40 2.18
C ILE A 199 6.86 -11.08 2.94
N GLN A 200 6.15 -10.97 4.07
CA GLN A 200 6.23 -9.83 4.97
C GLN A 200 7.52 -9.86 5.80
N THR A 201 8.66 -9.57 5.17
CA THR A 201 10.00 -9.75 5.76
C THR A 201 10.22 -8.92 7.01
N HIS A 202 9.66 -7.71 7.08
CA HIS A 202 9.70 -6.82 8.25
C HIS A 202 9.22 -7.52 9.54
N LYS A 203 8.21 -8.40 9.45
CA LYS A 203 7.69 -9.16 10.60
C LYS A 203 8.67 -10.21 11.13
N TYR A 204 9.49 -10.79 10.26
CA TYR A 204 10.56 -11.71 10.68
C TYR A 204 11.76 -10.98 11.26
N LEU A 205 12.03 -9.77 10.77
CA LEU A 205 13.14 -8.93 11.21
C LEU A 205 12.80 -8.10 12.47
N ASN A 206 11.55 -8.13 12.93
CA ASN A 206 11.02 -7.26 13.98
C ASN A 206 11.24 -5.77 13.67
N LEU A 207 11.12 -5.42 12.39
CA LEU A 207 11.10 -4.04 11.91
C LEU A 207 9.66 -3.56 11.80
N ARG A 208 9.50 -2.24 11.86
CA ARG A 208 8.23 -1.60 11.51
C ARG A 208 7.98 -1.61 10.01
#